data_AF-A0A5E4AP42-F1
#
_entry.id   AF-A0A5E4AP42-F1
#
_cell.length_a   1.000
_cell.length_b   1.000
_cell.length_c   1.000
_cell.angle_alpha   90.00
_cell.angle_beta   90.00
_cell.angle_gamma   90.00
#
_symmetry.space_group_name_H-M   'P 1'
#
loop_
_entity.id
_entity.type
_entity.pdbx_description
1 polymer ?
#
loop_
_entity_poly.entity_id
_entity_poly.type
_entity_poly.pdbx_seq_one_letter_code
_entity_poly.pdbx_strand_id
1 'polypeptide(L)' 'CKCNLHATVCVYDNSKLTCECEHNTTGPDCGKCKKNYQGRPWSPGSYLPIPKGTANTCIPSISSIG' A
#
# COMPACT_ATOMS: atom_id res chain seq x y z
N CYS A 1 -4.50 2.04 -13.69
CA CYS A 1 -4.35 2.78 -12.41
C CYS A 1 -2.94 2.58 -11.89
N LYS A 2 -2.36 3.57 -11.19
CA LYS A 2 -1.07 3.43 -10.50
C LYS A 2 -1.35 3.13 -9.03
N CYS A 3 -0.99 1.94 -8.55
CA CYS A 3 -1.23 1.54 -7.16
C CYS A 3 0.06 1.23 -6.39
N ASN A 4 1.22 1.64 -6.93
CA ASN A 4 2.54 1.42 -6.32
C ASN A 4 2.82 -0.04 -5.91
N LEU A 5 2.30 -1.01 -6.68
CA LEU A 5 2.36 -2.46 -6.39
C LEU A 5 1.71 -2.88 -5.05
N HIS A 6 0.71 -2.14 -4.60
CA HIS A 6 -0.07 -2.46 -3.39
C HIS A 6 -1.56 -2.72 -3.62
N ALA A 7 -2.00 -2.89 -4.87
CA ALA A 7 -3.37 -3.32 -5.16
C ALA A 7 -3.40 -4.10 -6.47
N THR A 8 -4.30 -5.08 -6.53
CA THR A 8 -4.63 -5.83 -7.76
C THR A 8 -5.94 -5.34 -8.39
N VAL A 9 -6.79 -4.66 -7.61
CA VAL A 9 -8.10 -4.17 -8.03
C VAL A 9 -8.14 -2.64 -8.01
N CYS A 10 -8.78 -2.07 -9.03
CA CYS A 10 -9.09 -0.64 -9.10
C CYS A 10 -10.56 -0.45 -9.40
N VAL A 11 -11.19 0.41 -8.62
CA VAL A 11 -12.63 0.71 -8.71
C VAL A 11 -12.80 2.10 -9.29
N TYR A 12 -13.73 2.22 -10.22
CA TYR A 12 -14.16 3.50 -10.78
C TYR A 12 -15.50 3.90 -10.15
N ASP A 13 -15.48 4.92 -9.30
CA ASP A 13 -16.66 5.42 -8.60
C ASP A 13 -16.65 6.95 -8.62
N ASN A 14 -17.84 7.58 -8.68
CA ASN A 14 -18.00 9.03 -8.66
C ASN A 14 -17.03 9.79 -9.60
N SER A 15 -16.89 9.28 -10.84
CA SER A 15 -15.97 9.82 -11.86
C SER A 15 -14.48 9.82 -11.47
N LYS A 16 -14.10 8.96 -10.52
CA LYS A 16 -12.72 8.83 -10.02
C LYS A 16 -12.29 7.36 -9.98
N LEU A 17 -11.09 7.10 -10.48
CA LEU A 17 -10.46 5.79 -10.38
C LEU A 17 -9.60 5.72 -9.11
N THR A 18 -9.87 4.76 -8.23
CA THR A 18 -9.10 4.53 -6.99
C THR A 18 -8.67 3.07 -6.85
N CYS A 19 -7.51 2.84 -6.26
CA CYS A 19 -7.01 1.50 -5.95
C CYS A 19 -7.69 0.93 -4.68
N GLU A 20 -7.99 -0.37 -4.68
CA GLU A 20 -8.35 -1.09 -3.44
C GLU A 20 -7.06 -1.52 -2.72
N CYS A 21 -6.57 -0.64 -1.85
CA CYS A 21 -5.24 -0.79 -1.27
C CYS A 21 -5.10 -1.96 -0.28
N GLU A 22 -4.08 -2.78 -0.52
CA GLU A 22 -3.59 -3.87 0.31
C GLU A 22 -2.30 -3.45 1.05
N HIS A 23 -1.58 -4.41 1.64
CA HIS A 23 -0.27 -4.20 2.26
C HIS A 23 -0.21 -3.06 3.29
N ASN A 24 -1.31 -2.84 4.01
CA ASN A 24 -1.47 -1.77 5.01
C ASN A 24 -1.26 -0.36 4.45
N THR A 25 -1.55 -0.16 3.16
CA THR A 25 -1.50 1.15 2.49
C THR A 25 -2.89 1.77 2.31
N THR A 26 -2.93 3.07 1.99
CA THR A 26 -4.16 3.84 1.78
C THR A 26 -3.91 5.01 0.81
N GLY A 27 -4.98 5.69 0.41
CA GLY A 27 -4.97 6.75 -0.60
C GLY A 27 -5.39 6.24 -1.98
N PRO A 28 -5.60 7.17 -2.95
CA PRO A 28 -6.10 6.81 -4.28
C PRO A 28 -5.14 5.91 -5.08
N ASP A 29 -3.85 5.96 -4.78
CA ASP A 29 -2.76 5.25 -5.44
C ASP A 29 -1.94 4.36 -4.47
N CYS A 30 -2.43 4.16 -3.25
CA CYS A 30 -1.71 3.43 -2.20
C CYS A 30 -0.36 4.04 -1.79
N GLY A 31 -0.19 5.36 -1.97
CA GLY A 31 1.05 6.09 -1.67
C GLY A 31 1.29 6.45 -0.20
N LYS A 32 0.50 5.90 0.74
CA LYS A 32 0.64 6.18 2.18
C LYS A 32 0.38 4.92 3.01
N CYS A 33 1.01 4.81 4.18
CA CYS A 33 0.65 3.80 5.17
C CYS A 33 -0.66 4.16 5.88
N LYS A 34 -1.46 3.14 6.23
CA LYS A 34 -2.63 3.30 7.11
C LYS A 34 -2.20 3.86 8.47
N LYS A 35 -3.13 4.53 9.16
CA LYS A 35 -2.96 4.91 10.57
C LYS A 35 -2.61 3.65 11.37
N ASN A 36 -1.67 3.77 12.32
CA ASN A 36 -1.13 2.67 13.13
C ASN A 36 -0.18 1.71 12.39
N TYR A 37 0.12 1.92 11.11
CA TYR A 37 1.09 1.13 10.34
C TYR A 37 2.28 1.96 9.88
N GLN A 38 2.72 2.91 10.71
CA GLN A 38 3.77 3.86 10.39
C GLN A 38 5.07 3.53 11.13
N GLY A 39 5.29 2.26 11.49
CA GLY A 39 6.52 1.82 12.16
C GLY A 39 7.78 1.91 11.29
N ARG A 40 7.61 2.11 9.97
CA ARG A 40 8.69 2.48 9.04
C ARG A 40 8.19 3.45 7.96
N PRO A 41 9.08 4.20 7.29
CA PRO A 41 8.71 5.02 6.14
C PRO A 41 8.07 4.18 5.02
N TRP A 42 7.10 4.77 4.32
CA TRP A 42 6.47 4.14 3.17
C TRP A 42 7.48 3.91 2.03
N SER A 43 7.31 2.80 1.31
CA SER A 43 8.07 2.48 0.10
C SER A 43 7.15 1.70 -0.85
N PRO A 44 7.19 1.96 -2.18
CA PRO A 44 6.39 1.21 -3.14
C PRO A 44 6.85 -0.25 -3.19
N GLY A 45 6.00 -1.16 -3.67
CA GLY A 45 6.45 -2.51 -4.00
C GLY A 45 7.50 -2.51 -5.12
N SER A 46 8.20 -3.64 -5.27
CA SER A 46 9.20 -3.88 -6.31
C SER A 46 8.90 -5.19 -7.03
N TYR A 47 9.22 -5.28 -8.31
CA TYR A 47 9.14 -6.52 -9.09
C TYR A 47 10.27 -7.51 -8.77
N LEU A 48 11.28 -7.12 -7.99
CA LEU A 48 12.41 -7.96 -7.61
C LEU A 48 12.32 -8.40 -6.14
N PRO A 49 12.76 -9.63 -5.80
CA PRO A 49 13.31 -10.64 -6.70
C PRO A 49 12.23 -11.41 -7.47
N ILE A 50 12.53 -11.83 -8.70
CA ILE A 50 11.65 -12.66 -9.52
C ILE A 50 11.50 -14.04 -8.86
N PRO A 51 10.31 -14.68 -8.87
CA PRO A 51 9.07 -14.26 -9.55
C PRO A 51 8.10 -13.46 -8.68
N LYS A 52 8.38 -13.31 -7.38
CA LYS A 52 7.38 -12.80 -6.42
C LYS A 52 7.44 -11.29 -6.18
N GLY A 53 8.59 -10.66 -6.40
CA GLY A 53 8.83 -9.27 -6.03
C GLY A 53 8.90 -9.06 -4.51
N THR A 54 8.88 -7.80 -4.09
CA THR A 54 8.71 -7.39 -2.69
C THR A 54 7.55 -6.43 -2.53
N ALA A 55 6.67 -6.70 -1.57
CA ALA A 55 5.50 -5.87 -1.33
C ALA A 55 5.80 -4.60 -0.53
N ASN A 56 6.94 -4.53 0.17
CA ASN A 56 7.32 -3.41 1.04
C ASN A 56 6.20 -2.94 2.00
N THR A 57 5.45 -3.90 2.53
CA THR A 57 4.26 -3.71 3.39
C THR A 57 4.50 -2.76 4.56
N CYS A 58 3.53 -1.89 4.86
CA CYS A 58 3.61 -1.03 6.03
C CYS A 58 3.50 -1.85 7.34
N ILE A 59 4.35 -1.54 8.32
CA ILE A 59 4.44 -2.30 9.59
C ILE A 59 3.79 -1.53 10.75
N PRO A 60 3.21 -2.21 11.75
CA PRO A 60 2.60 -1.56 12.90
C PRO A 60 3.51 -0.52 13.56
N SER A 61 2.94 0.61 13.95
CA SER A 61 3.62 1.63 14.76
C SER A 61 3.96 1.05 16.13
N ILE A 62 5.12 1.41 16.70
CA ILE A 62 5.55 0.94 18.03
C ILE A 62 4.49 1.26 19.10
N SER A 63 3.86 2.43 19.00
CA SER A 63 2.77 2.87 19.88
C SER A 63 1.45 2.09 19.74
N SER A 64 1.36 1.18 18.77
CA SER A 64 0.16 0.36 18.51
C SER A 64 0.33 -1.08 19.03
N ILE A 65 1.48 -1.40 19.64
CA ILE A 65 1.80 -2.70 20.25
C ILE A 65 1.55 -2.66 21.78
N GLY A 66 1.08 -1.51 22.31
CA GLY A 66 0.68 -1.31 23.70
C GLY A 66 -0.82 -1.35 23.90
#